data_AF-A0AA47N2K8-F1
#
_entry.id   AF-A0AA47N2K8-F1
#
_cell.length_a   1.000
_cell.length_b   1.000
_cell.length_c   1.000
_cell.angle_alpha   90.00
_cell.angle_beta   90.00
_cell.angle_gamma   90.00
#
_symmetry.space_group_name_H-M   'P 1'
#
loop_
_entity.id
_entity.type
_entity.pdbx_description
1 polymer ?
#
loop_
_entity_poly.entity_id
_entity_poly.type
_entity_poly.pdbx_seq_one_letter_code
_entity_poly.pdbx_strand_id
1 'polypeptide(L)'
;MNGAILQQVFVTEFVVQYQMCDDCHRVEAKDFWKAVVQVRQKTSHKKTFYYLEQLILKHKLHQNALNIKEIHDGIDFYYATKQHALKMVDFLQCTVPCRSKTSQRLISHDIHSNTFNYKSTYSMDIVPICKDNVVCLPPRLAQSLGNMGQVCVCVRVTSTIHLIDPRTLQIAEVDGNTYWRSPFNSLCSPRQLEEFIVMDTDVIRDQKLGAGAGVRSNKHTLAEVWVQKTSELNTSQQYHCRTFLGHLLNIGDLVLGFDFANSNVNDEYLNKMNPHHVPDVVLIKKSYDRNKRAKRRNWKLKEMERDREGLDTDDERQYQDFLEDLEEDEALRKNINIFRDTSKIPVESDTDDEGAPRISLMEMLEDLSITDATGGEGADMMMD
;
A
#
# COMPACT_ATOMS: atom_id res chain seq x y z
N MET A 1 -72.96 7.41 17.17
CA MET A 1 -72.36 8.57 16.48
C MET A 1 -72.49 9.79 17.39
N ASN A 2 -71.53 10.03 18.28
CA ASN A 2 -71.40 11.32 19.00
C ASN A 2 -69.98 11.83 18.71
N GLY A 3 -69.82 12.50 17.56
CA GLY A 3 -68.55 13.06 17.12
C GLY A 3 -68.42 14.51 17.54
N ALA A 4 -68.28 14.78 18.84
CA ALA A 4 -67.90 16.10 19.32
C ALA A 4 -66.38 16.15 19.51
N ILE A 5 -65.68 16.82 18.59
CA ILE A 5 -64.24 17.06 18.70
C ILE A 5 -64.05 18.37 19.46
N LEU A 6 -63.51 18.30 20.67
CA LEU A 6 -63.19 19.46 21.49
C LEU A 6 -61.72 19.83 21.26
N GLN A 7 -61.47 21.01 20.70
CA GLN A 7 -60.12 21.57 20.59
C GLN A 7 -59.92 22.58 21.71
N GLN A 8 -58.86 22.40 22.48
CA GLN A 8 -58.51 23.30 23.58
C GLN A 8 -57.05 23.72 23.43
N VAL A 9 -56.82 25.03 23.42
CA VAL A 9 -55.49 25.63 23.37
C VAL A 9 -55.11 26.03 24.79
N PHE A 10 -53.94 25.60 25.25
CA PHE A 10 -53.38 26.04 26.51
C PHE A 10 -51.89 26.33 26.35
N VAL A 11 -51.37 27.19 27.22
CA VAL A 11 -49.97 27.60 27.23
C VAL A 11 -49.19 26.57 28.05
N THR A 12 -48.15 25.99 27.45
CA THR A 12 -47.19 25.13 28.16
C THR A 12 -45.93 25.92 28.42
N GLU A 13 -45.49 25.96 29.68
CA GLU A 13 -44.21 26.55 30.06
C GLU A 13 -43.15 25.45 30.11
N PHE A 14 -42.11 25.56 29.28
CA PHE A 14 -40.97 24.65 29.29
C PHE A 14 -39.84 25.27 30.12
N VAL A 15 -39.47 24.60 31.21
CA VAL A 15 -38.30 24.98 32.02
C VAL A 15 -37.08 24.21 31.52
N VAL A 16 -36.08 24.92 31.02
CA VAL A 16 -34.81 24.34 30.58
C VAL A 16 -33.85 24.26 31.77
N GLN A 17 -33.43 23.06 32.12
CA GLN A 17 -32.38 22.82 33.12
C GLN A 17 -31.07 22.47 32.43
N TYR A 18 -29.99 23.10 32.85
CA TYR A 18 -28.65 22.77 32.36
C TYR A 18 -28.17 21.47 32.99
N GLN A 19 -27.81 20.51 32.15
CA GLN A 19 -27.16 19.27 32.55
C GLN A 19 -25.96 19.02 31.65
N MET A 20 -24.92 18.37 32.19
CA MET A 20 -23.81 17.91 31.36
C MET A 20 -24.26 16.72 30.53
N CYS A 21 -23.91 16.71 29.24
CA CYS A 21 -24.12 15.54 28.40
C CYS A 21 -23.07 14.47 28.70
N ASP A 22 -23.42 13.21 28.39
CA ASP A 22 -22.54 12.05 28.62
C ASP A 22 -21.19 12.17 27.89
N ASP A 23 -21.16 12.85 26.74
CA ASP A 23 -19.93 13.04 25.98
C ASP A 23 -18.99 14.04 26.66
N CYS A 24 -19.51 15.16 27.19
CA CYS A 24 -18.72 16.10 27.99
C CYS A 24 -18.20 15.45 29.28
N HIS A 25 -19.04 14.63 29.93
CA HIS A 25 -18.63 13.89 31.13
C HIS A 25 -17.52 12.87 30.83
N ARG A 26 -17.51 12.23 29.65
CA ARG A 26 -16.42 11.33 29.23
C ARG A 26 -15.10 12.06 29.00
N VAL A 27 -15.15 13.25 28.41
CA VAL A 27 -13.94 14.08 28.17
C VAL A 27 -13.30 14.46 29.50
N GLU A 28 -14.09 14.88 30.49
CA GLU A 28 -13.59 15.17 31.84
C GLU A 28 -13.04 13.93 32.55
N ALA A 29 -13.68 12.77 32.36
CA ALA A 29 -13.22 11.49 32.90
C ALA A 29 -11.95 10.92 32.23
N LYS A 30 -11.37 11.63 31.25
CA LYS A 30 -10.20 11.19 30.44
C LYS A 30 -10.43 9.84 29.73
N ASP A 31 -11.69 9.46 29.48
CA ASP A 31 -12.03 8.25 28.73
C ASP A 31 -12.19 8.55 27.23
N PHE A 32 -11.05 8.81 26.59
CA PHE A 32 -11.01 9.37 25.25
C PHE A 32 -11.41 8.41 24.12
N TRP A 33 -11.41 7.09 24.34
CA TRP A 33 -11.70 6.09 23.30
C TRP A 33 -12.19 4.77 23.87
N LYS A 34 -13.05 4.06 23.13
CA LYS A 34 -13.54 2.71 23.52
C LYS A 34 -12.91 1.59 22.71
N ALA A 35 -12.53 1.87 21.46
CA ALA A 35 -11.87 0.90 20.61
C ALA A 35 -10.63 1.50 19.95
N VAL A 36 -9.58 0.69 19.80
CA VAL A 36 -8.37 1.04 19.07
C VAL A 36 -8.04 -0.03 18.05
N VAL A 37 -7.68 0.38 16.84
CA VAL A 37 -7.19 -0.49 15.76
C VAL A 37 -5.73 -0.18 15.53
N GLN A 38 -4.86 -1.14 15.84
CA GLN A 38 -3.41 -1.01 15.76
C GLN A 38 -2.93 -1.76 14.52
N VAL A 39 -2.49 -1.03 13.51
CA VAL A 39 -1.99 -1.59 12.25
C VAL A 39 -0.47 -1.61 12.29
N ARG A 40 0.14 -2.78 12.11
CA ARG A 40 1.59 -2.97 12.11
C ARG A 40 2.03 -3.78 10.90
N GLN A 41 3.16 -3.39 10.31
CA GLN A 41 3.82 -4.17 9.27
C GLN A 41 5.31 -4.30 9.65
N LYS A 42 5.79 -5.54 9.78
CA LYS A 42 7.18 -5.81 10.18
C LYS A 42 8.11 -5.78 8.97
N THR A 43 8.23 -4.62 8.34
CA THR A 43 9.07 -4.42 7.15
C THR A 43 9.83 -3.10 7.29
N SER A 44 10.97 -2.98 6.61
CA SER A 44 11.74 -1.74 6.54
C SER A 44 11.09 -0.67 5.66
N HIS A 45 10.19 -1.07 4.75
CA HIS A 45 9.69 -0.20 3.68
C HIS A 45 8.18 0.10 3.84
N LYS A 46 7.79 1.37 3.85
CA LYS A 46 6.40 1.85 4.13
C LYS A 46 5.46 1.96 2.92
N LYS A 47 5.86 1.52 1.71
CA LYS A 47 5.03 1.46 0.46
C LYS A 47 3.58 1.01 0.70
N THR A 48 3.39 -0.10 1.41
CA THR A 48 2.06 -0.65 1.68
C THR A 48 1.23 0.30 2.54
N PHE A 49 1.85 1.02 3.48
CA PHE A 49 1.19 2.03 4.30
C PHE A 49 0.80 3.27 3.49
N TYR A 50 1.66 3.76 2.58
CA TYR A 50 1.30 4.85 1.67
C TYR A 50 0.12 4.46 0.78
N TYR A 51 0.13 3.23 0.25
CA TYR A 51 -1.01 2.71 -0.52
C TYR A 51 -2.29 2.65 0.33
N LEU A 52 -2.18 2.10 1.54
CA LEU A 52 -3.30 1.94 2.45
C LEU A 52 -3.90 3.29 2.84
N GLU A 53 -3.08 4.30 3.07
CA GLU A 53 -3.52 5.66 3.35
C GLU A 53 -4.39 6.23 2.24
N GLN A 54 -3.95 6.10 0.99
CA GLN A 54 -4.72 6.59 -0.15
C GLN A 54 -6.06 5.86 -0.28
N LEU A 55 -6.10 4.57 0.03
CA LEU A 55 -7.34 3.79 0.05
C LEU A 55 -8.29 4.27 1.18
N ILE A 56 -7.76 4.54 2.37
CA ILE A 56 -8.53 5.06 3.51
C ILE A 56 -9.13 6.44 3.19
N LEU A 57 -8.36 7.30 2.51
CA LEU A 57 -8.82 8.61 2.04
C LEU A 57 -9.92 8.49 1.00
N LYS A 58 -9.74 7.61 0.01
CA LYS A 58 -10.73 7.35 -1.05
C LYS A 58 -12.07 6.89 -0.49
N HIS A 59 -12.06 5.98 0.48
CA HIS A 59 -13.26 5.46 1.13
C HIS A 59 -13.76 6.30 2.32
N LYS A 60 -13.09 7.42 2.64
CA LYS A 60 -13.44 8.35 3.73
C LYS A 60 -13.57 7.68 5.12
N LEU A 61 -12.82 6.60 5.37
CA LEU A 61 -12.91 5.84 6.62
C LEU A 61 -12.29 6.58 7.82
N HIS A 62 -11.41 7.54 7.56
CA HIS A 62 -10.77 8.39 8.57
C HIS A 62 -11.74 9.33 9.28
N GLN A 63 -12.89 9.68 8.67
CA GLN A 63 -13.85 10.65 9.25
C GLN A 63 -14.46 10.21 10.58
N ASN A 64 -14.54 8.89 10.83
CA ASN A 64 -15.09 8.36 12.07
C ASN A 64 -14.03 8.14 13.17
N ALA A 65 -12.75 8.34 12.84
CA ALA A 65 -11.66 8.20 13.81
C ALA A 65 -11.56 9.49 14.65
N LEU A 66 -11.37 9.32 15.96
CA LEU A 66 -11.17 10.44 16.88
C LEU A 66 -9.76 10.99 16.78
N ASN A 67 -8.77 10.09 16.71
CA ASN A 67 -7.37 10.43 16.60
C ASN A 67 -6.64 9.32 15.83
N ILE A 68 -5.62 9.69 15.08
CA ILE A 68 -4.74 8.84 14.31
C ILE A 68 -3.31 9.14 14.77
N LYS A 69 -2.67 8.15 15.40
CA LYS A 69 -1.29 8.30 15.91
C LYS A 69 -0.36 7.30 15.24
N GLU A 70 0.80 7.77 14.83
CA GLU A 70 1.88 6.89 14.36
C GLU A 70 2.71 6.40 15.56
N ILE A 71 2.78 5.09 15.75
CA ILE A 71 3.48 4.48 16.89
C ILE A 71 4.21 3.21 16.42
N HIS A 72 5.53 3.16 16.65
CA HIS A 72 6.39 1.98 16.43
C HIS A 72 6.18 1.33 15.04
N ASP A 73 6.48 2.07 13.97
CA ASP A 73 6.40 1.61 12.57
C ASP A 73 5.01 1.13 12.14
N GLY A 74 3.97 1.79 12.66
CA GLY A 74 2.60 1.63 12.20
C GLY A 74 1.68 2.72 12.71
N ILE A 75 0.38 2.49 12.55
CA ILE A 75 -0.66 3.50 12.79
C ILE A 75 -1.72 2.95 13.73
N ASP A 76 -2.09 3.74 14.72
CA ASP A 76 -3.16 3.47 15.68
C ASP A 76 -4.36 4.39 15.42
N PHE A 77 -5.51 3.80 15.10
CA PHE A 77 -6.78 4.49 14.91
C PHE A 77 -7.62 4.36 16.18
N TYR A 78 -7.98 5.49 16.78
CA TYR A 78 -8.82 5.55 17.97
C TYR A 78 -10.28 5.83 17.60
N TYR A 79 -11.20 5.06 18.16
CA TYR A 79 -12.64 5.16 17.89
C TYR A 79 -13.47 5.31 19.17
N ALA A 80 -14.52 6.13 19.07
CA ALA A 80 -15.52 6.31 20.14
C ALA A 80 -16.41 5.08 20.31
N THR A 81 -16.74 4.39 19.21
CA THR A 81 -17.61 3.20 19.22
C THR A 81 -16.88 1.98 18.67
N LYS A 82 -17.24 0.81 19.20
CA LYS A 82 -16.68 -0.47 18.76
C LYS A 82 -17.06 -0.82 17.32
N GLN A 83 -18.23 -0.38 16.86
CA GLN A 83 -18.76 -0.69 15.53
C GLN A 83 -17.94 -0.01 14.42
N HIS A 84 -17.50 1.24 14.61
CA HIS A 84 -16.63 1.91 13.63
C HIS A 84 -15.26 1.21 13.53
N ALA A 85 -14.72 0.74 14.65
CA ALA A 85 -13.48 -0.03 14.66
C ALA A 85 -13.62 -1.37 13.90
N LEU A 86 -14.74 -2.09 14.07
CA LEU A 86 -15.00 -3.33 13.32
C LEU A 86 -15.09 -3.09 11.82
N LYS A 87 -15.80 -2.02 11.40
CA LYS A 87 -15.84 -1.64 9.96
C LYS A 87 -14.45 -1.37 9.39
N MET A 88 -13.57 -0.74 10.17
CA MET A 88 -12.18 -0.52 9.78
C MET A 88 -11.40 -1.84 9.67
N VAL A 89 -11.57 -2.76 10.63
CA VAL A 89 -10.94 -4.09 10.59
C VAL A 89 -11.39 -4.89 9.36
N ASP A 90 -12.70 -4.91 9.08
CA ASP A 90 -13.26 -5.61 7.91
C ASP A 90 -12.75 -5.01 6.59
N PHE A 91 -12.62 -3.68 6.53
CA PHE A 91 -12.02 -2.99 5.39
C PHE A 91 -10.57 -3.39 5.17
N LEU A 92 -9.76 -3.43 6.24
CA LEU A 92 -8.35 -3.85 6.16
C LEU A 92 -8.22 -5.30 5.69
N GLN A 93 -9.06 -6.21 6.18
CA GLN A 93 -9.06 -7.62 5.74
C GLN A 93 -9.43 -7.77 4.25
N CYS A 94 -10.33 -6.92 3.73
CA CYS A 94 -10.70 -6.94 2.32
C CYS A 94 -9.62 -6.33 1.41
N THR A 95 -8.80 -5.40 1.91
CA THR A 95 -7.88 -4.61 1.09
C THR A 95 -6.45 -5.14 1.09
N VAL A 96 -5.96 -5.66 2.23
CA VAL A 96 -4.58 -6.11 2.41
C VAL A 96 -4.51 -7.46 3.12
N PRO A 97 -3.54 -8.34 2.79
CA PRO A 97 -3.34 -9.59 3.51
C PRO A 97 -2.88 -9.28 4.92
N CYS A 98 -3.76 -9.50 5.89
CA CYS A 98 -3.48 -9.26 7.30
C CYS A 98 -4.05 -10.37 8.17
N ARG A 99 -3.52 -10.46 9.39
CA ARG A 99 -4.16 -11.23 10.47
C ARG A 99 -4.69 -10.26 11.53
N SER A 100 -5.88 -10.53 12.03
CA SER A 100 -6.51 -9.76 13.10
C SER A 100 -6.50 -10.55 14.41
N LYS A 101 -6.12 -9.91 15.51
CA LYS A 101 -6.32 -10.41 16.87
C LYS A 101 -7.13 -9.41 17.68
N THR A 102 -8.14 -9.88 18.38
CA THR A 102 -8.99 -9.04 19.24
C THR A 102 -8.68 -9.29 20.70
N SER A 103 -8.55 -8.23 21.49
CA SER A 103 -8.44 -8.27 22.94
C SER A 103 -9.43 -7.29 23.57
N GLN A 104 -9.87 -7.58 24.78
CA GLN A 104 -10.78 -6.72 25.54
C GLN A 104 -10.27 -6.55 26.97
N ARG A 105 -10.31 -5.32 27.47
CA ARG A 105 -9.99 -4.96 28.85
C ARG A 105 -11.25 -4.40 29.51
N LEU A 106 -11.67 -5.00 30.61
CA LEU A 106 -12.77 -4.47 31.43
C LEU A 106 -12.31 -3.20 32.14
N ILE A 107 -13.11 -2.14 32.06
CA ILE A 107 -12.90 -0.89 32.79
C ILE A 107 -13.80 -0.87 34.03
N SER A 108 -15.10 -1.04 33.80
CA SER A 108 -16.12 -0.97 34.85
C SER A 108 -17.25 -1.95 34.57
N HIS A 109 -17.92 -2.36 35.64
CA HIS A 109 -19.12 -3.18 35.62
C HIS A 109 -20.15 -2.52 36.53
N ASP A 110 -21.34 -2.26 35.99
CA ASP A 110 -22.48 -1.83 36.80
C ASP A 110 -23.29 -3.05 37.22
N ILE A 111 -23.29 -3.34 38.51
CA ILE A 111 -23.97 -4.49 39.11
C ILE A 111 -25.49 -4.34 39.06
N HIS A 112 -26.02 -3.11 39.03
CA HIS A 112 -27.46 -2.86 39.05
C HIS A 112 -28.11 -3.07 37.68
N SER A 113 -27.43 -2.64 36.62
CA SER A 113 -27.88 -2.83 35.23
C SER A 113 -27.26 -4.06 34.53
N ASN A 114 -26.31 -4.72 35.19
CA ASN A 114 -25.47 -5.79 34.62
C ASN A 114 -24.82 -5.39 33.29
N THR A 115 -24.41 -4.13 33.17
CA THR A 115 -23.72 -3.61 31.98
C THR A 115 -22.21 -3.54 32.22
N PHE A 116 -21.44 -3.85 31.19
CA PHE A 116 -19.99 -3.90 31.25
C PHE A 116 -19.39 -2.89 30.28
N ASN A 117 -18.43 -2.09 30.75
CA ASN A 117 -17.66 -1.18 29.92
C ASN A 117 -16.31 -1.80 29.59
N TYR A 118 -16.11 -2.17 28.32
CA TYR A 118 -14.87 -2.77 27.84
C TYR A 118 -14.15 -1.84 26.87
N LYS A 119 -12.83 -1.71 27.04
CA LYS A 119 -11.92 -1.21 26.01
C LYS A 119 -11.51 -2.34 25.09
N SER A 120 -11.81 -2.20 23.80
CA SER A 120 -11.47 -3.21 22.78
C SER A 120 -10.21 -2.80 22.02
N THR A 121 -9.27 -3.73 21.86
CA THR A 121 -8.05 -3.54 21.08
C THR A 121 -8.04 -4.54 19.94
N TYR A 122 -7.90 -4.05 18.71
CA TYR A 122 -7.76 -4.85 17.51
C TYR A 122 -6.33 -4.70 17.00
N SER A 123 -5.55 -5.76 17.10
CA SER A 123 -4.19 -5.82 16.56
C SER A 123 -4.22 -6.43 15.17
N MET A 124 -3.83 -5.63 14.18
CA MET A 124 -3.79 -5.97 12.76
C MET A 124 -2.33 -6.07 12.33
N ASP A 125 -1.86 -7.28 12.05
CA ASP A 125 -0.52 -7.50 11.49
C ASP A 125 -0.65 -7.73 9.98
N ILE A 126 -0.10 -6.81 9.20
CA ILE A 126 0.03 -6.92 7.74
C ILE A 126 1.21 -7.84 7.42
N VAL A 127 1.09 -8.60 6.34
CA VAL A 127 2.19 -9.44 5.85
C VAL A 127 3.43 -8.58 5.53
N PRO A 128 4.64 -8.97 6.00
CA PRO A 128 5.87 -8.21 5.78
C PRO A 128 6.47 -8.41 4.38
N ILE A 129 5.64 -8.47 3.33
CA ILE A 129 6.07 -8.55 1.93
C ILE A 129 5.49 -7.35 1.19
N CYS A 130 6.36 -6.64 0.47
CA CYS A 130 5.99 -5.49 -0.34
C CYS A 130 6.09 -5.83 -1.84
N LYS A 131 5.55 -4.93 -2.67
CA LYS A 131 5.84 -4.90 -4.11
C LYS A 131 7.36 -4.88 -4.34
N ASP A 132 7.83 -5.56 -5.38
CA ASP A 132 9.23 -5.63 -5.83
C ASP A 132 10.17 -6.42 -4.90
N ASN A 133 9.63 -7.14 -3.91
CA ASN A 133 10.43 -8.02 -3.05
C ASN A 133 10.69 -9.36 -3.72
N VAL A 134 11.90 -9.89 -3.57
CA VAL A 134 12.23 -11.27 -3.95
C VAL A 134 12.09 -12.14 -2.72
N VAL A 135 11.37 -13.23 -2.86
CA VAL A 135 11.04 -14.16 -1.77
C VAL A 135 11.53 -15.55 -2.11
N CYS A 136 11.90 -16.31 -1.08
CA CYS A 136 12.12 -17.75 -1.20
C CYS A 136 10.95 -18.49 -0.56
N LEU A 137 10.23 -19.26 -1.37
CA LEU A 137 9.09 -20.05 -0.93
C LEU A 137 9.54 -21.38 -0.31
N PRO A 138 8.87 -21.84 0.77
CA PRO A 138 9.05 -23.19 1.26
C PRO A 138 8.75 -24.22 0.15
N PRO A 139 9.52 -25.33 0.04
CA PRO A 139 9.34 -26.32 -1.04
C PRO A 139 7.93 -26.89 -1.11
N ARG A 140 7.30 -27.14 0.05
CA ARG A 140 5.92 -27.62 0.11
C ARG A 140 4.91 -26.61 -0.43
N LEU A 141 5.13 -25.33 -0.15
CA LEU A 141 4.28 -24.25 -0.62
C LEU A 141 4.45 -24.07 -2.14
N ALA A 142 5.68 -24.01 -2.63
CA ALA A 142 6.00 -23.92 -4.05
C ALA A 142 5.40 -25.08 -4.86
N GLN A 143 5.46 -26.30 -4.33
CA GLN A 143 4.82 -27.47 -4.94
C GLN A 143 3.29 -27.33 -5.01
N SER A 144 2.66 -26.89 -3.91
CA SER A 144 1.20 -26.71 -3.85
C SER A 144 0.68 -25.60 -4.78
N LEU A 145 1.52 -24.62 -5.11
CA LEU A 145 1.19 -23.48 -5.96
C LEU A 145 1.39 -23.77 -7.46
N GLY A 146 1.42 -25.04 -7.88
CA GLY A 146 1.60 -25.43 -9.29
C GLY A 146 3.05 -25.69 -9.65
N ASN A 147 3.81 -26.27 -8.71
CA ASN A 147 5.20 -26.70 -8.89
C ASN A 147 6.11 -25.58 -9.43
N MET A 148 5.99 -24.39 -8.87
CA MET A 148 6.80 -23.22 -9.21
C MET A 148 8.22 -23.29 -8.63
N GLY A 149 9.11 -22.46 -9.18
CA GLY A 149 10.41 -22.19 -8.56
C GLY A 149 10.23 -21.65 -7.14
N GLN A 150 11.22 -21.88 -6.27
CA GLN A 150 11.16 -21.34 -4.90
C GLN A 150 11.51 -19.85 -4.88
N VAL A 151 12.35 -19.36 -5.79
CA VAL A 151 12.66 -17.93 -5.91
C VAL A 151 11.58 -17.27 -6.76
N CYS A 152 10.82 -16.37 -6.15
CA CYS A 152 9.75 -15.62 -6.81
C CYS A 152 9.86 -14.13 -6.52
N VAL A 153 9.31 -13.31 -7.41
CA VAL A 153 9.21 -11.86 -7.24
C VAL A 153 7.76 -11.50 -6.91
N CYS A 154 7.55 -10.64 -5.91
CA CYS A 154 6.24 -10.12 -5.58
C CYS A 154 5.87 -8.95 -6.51
N VAL A 155 4.97 -9.19 -7.46
CA VAL A 155 4.58 -8.19 -8.47
C VAL A 155 3.57 -7.19 -7.89
N ARG A 156 2.64 -7.68 -7.08
CA ARG A 156 1.60 -6.82 -6.48
C ARG A 156 1.09 -7.40 -5.17
N VAL A 157 0.70 -6.51 -4.27
CA VAL A 157 0.04 -6.85 -3.01
C VAL A 157 -1.35 -6.22 -3.05
N THR A 158 -2.39 -7.05 -3.03
CA THR A 158 -3.79 -6.62 -2.95
C THR A 158 -4.42 -7.26 -1.72
N SER A 159 -5.60 -7.89 -1.78
CA SER A 159 -6.09 -8.76 -0.70
C SER A 159 -5.24 -10.03 -0.57
N THR A 160 -4.73 -10.51 -1.71
CA THR A 160 -3.78 -11.62 -1.82
C THR A 160 -2.42 -11.11 -2.30
N ILE A 161 -1.36 -11.88 -2.04
CA ILE A 161 0.00 -11.62 -2.51
C ILE A 161 0.18 -12.28 -3.86
N HIS A 162 0.57 -11.51 -4.88
CA HIS A 162 0.77 -12.01 -6.23
C HIS A 162 2.26 -12.18 -6.50
N LEU A 163 2.66 -13.42 -6.73
CA LEU A 163 4.04 -13.80 -6.99
C LEU A 163 4.21 -14.19 -8.45
N ILE A 164 5.38 -13.90 -9.01
CA ILE A 164 5.79 -14.36 -10.33
C ILE A 164 7.13 -15.09 -10.25
N ASP A 165 7.24 -16.21 -10.94
CA ASP A 165 8.51 -16.87 -11.16
C ASP A 165 9.21 -16.25 -12.39
N PRO A 166 10.38 -15.60 -12.23
CA PRO A 166 11.09 -14.95 -13.34
C PRO A 166 11.60 -15.95 -14.41
N ARG A 167 11.73 -17.24 -14.08
CA ARG A 167 12.25 -18.27 -14.99
C ARG A 167 11.18 -18.91 -15.86
N THR A 168 9.96 -19.06 -15.32
CA THR A 168 8.87 -19.83 -15.94
C THR A 168 7.64 -18.99 -16.27
N LEU A 169 7.59 -17.74 -15.78
CA LEU A 169 6.47 -16.82 -15.94
C LEU A 169 5.16 -17.31 -15.31
N GLN A 170 5.25 -18.27 -14.37
CA GLN A 170 4.11 -18.73 -13.59
C GLN A 170 3.71 -17.67 -12.56
N ILE A 171 2.41 -17.51 -12.35
CA ILE A 171 1.85 -16.65 -11.32
C ILE A 171 1.30 -17.51 -10.18
N ALA A 172 1.54 -17.06 -8.95
CA ALA A 172 0.91 -17.57 -7.75
C ALA A 172 0.09 -16.48 -7.06
N GLU A 173 -1.02 -16.87 -6.44
CA GLU A 173 -1.70 -16.05 -5.45
C GLU A 173 -1.60 -16.71 -4.08
N VAL A 174 -1.15 -15.95 -3.08
CA VAL A 174 -1.03 -16.42 -1.70
C VAL A 174 -1.90 -15.57 -0.79
N ASP A 175 -2.88 -16.21 -0.17
CA ASP A 175 -3.76 -15.58 0.80
C ASP A 175 -3.05 -15.34 2.14
N GLY A 176 -3.51 -14.36 2.91
CA GLY A 176 -2.97 -14.09 4.25
C GLY A 176 -2.99 -15.32 5.17
N ASN A 177 -4.06 -16.12 5.14
CA ASN A 177 -4.15 -17.34 5.95
C ASN A 177 -3.10 -18.40 5.57
N THR A 178 -2.83 -18.57 4.27
CA THR A 178 -1.82 -19.50 3.76
C THR A 178 -0.41 -19.01 4.13
N TYR A 179 -0.16 -17.71 3.98
CA TYR A 179 1.09 -17.08 4.40
C TYR A 179 1.39 -17.32 5.89
N TRP A 180 0.43 -17.10 6.78
CA TRP A 180 0.67 -17.26 8.23
C TRP A 180 0.85 -18.72 8.68
N ARG A 181 0.44 -19.70 7.87
CA ARG A 181 0.71 -21.14 8.13
C ARG A 181 2.13 -21.53 7.75
N SER A 182 2.65 -20.95 6.66
CA SER A 182 4.01 -21.19 6.17
C SER A 182 4.66 -19.85 5.82
N PRO A 183 5.13 -19.09 6.83
CA PRO A 183 5.66 -17.76 6.63
C PRO A 183 6.99 -17.80 5.88
N PHE A 184 7.19 -16.81 5.00
CA PHE A 184 8.43 -16.55 4.29
C PHE A 184 8.73 -15.05 4.32
N ASN A 185 10.00 -14.69 4.28
CA ASN A 185 10.46 -13.29 4.33
C ASN A 185 11.01 -12.83 2.97
N SER A 186 11.17 -11.52 2.82
CA SER A 186 11.95 -10.97 1.71
C SER A 186 13.42 -11.36 1.88
N LEU A 187 14.06 -11.80 0.80
CA LEU A 187 15.47 -12.19 0.78
C LEU A 187 16.40 -10.97 0.90
N CYS A 188 16.05 -9.90 0.18
CA CYS A 188 16.85 -8.69 0.11
C CYS A 188 15.99 -7.47 0.48
N SER A 189 16.65 -6.45 1.03
CA SER A 189 16.01 -5.15 1.25
C SER A 189 15.98 -4.36 -0.06
N PRO A 190 14.93 -3.58 -0.37
CA PRO A 190 14.88 -2.73 -1.58
C PRO A 190 16.08 -1.77 -1.71
N ARG A 191 16.77 -1.44 -0.62
CA ARG A 191 17.98 -0.61 -0.64
C ARG A 191 19.20 -1.27 -1.30
N GLN A 192 19.18 -2.60 -1.44
CA GLN A 192 20.24 -3.39 -2.09
C GLN A 192 19.99 -3.58 -3.59
N LEU A 193 19.00 -2.88 -4.16
CA LEU A 193 18.77 -2.90 -5.60
C LEU A 193 19.93 -2.19 -6.31
N GLU A 194 20.55 -2.91 -7.24
CA GLU A 194 21.63 -2.39 -8.08
C GLU A 194 21.12 -2.13 -9.48
N GLU A 195 21.73 -1.14 -10.15
CA GLU A 195 21.46 -0.82 -11.53
C GLU A 195 22.30 -1.68 -12.46
N PHE A 196 21.62 -2.27 -13.44
CA PHE A 196 22.22 -3.02 -14.53
C PHE A 196 21.85 -2.38 -15.87
N ILE A 197 22.75 -2.47 -16.83
CA ILE A 197 22.53 -2.12 -18.22
C ILE A 197 22.23 -3.40 -19.00
N VAL A 198 21.18 -3.36 -19.80
CA VAL A 198 20.79 -4.44 -20.70
C VAL A 198 21.69 -4.42 -21.93
N MET A 199 22.45 -5.48 -22.14
CA MET A 199 23.37 -5.63 -23.27
C MET A 199 22.72 -6.34 -24.45
N ASP A 200 21.93 -7.38 -24.16
CA ASP A 200 21.23 -8.16 -25.18
C ASP A 200 19.92 -8.74 -24.63
N THR A 201 18.92 -8.92 -25.49
CA THR A 201 17.58 -9.38 -25.12
C THR A 201 17.01 -10.35 -26.15
N ASP A 202 16.71 -11.56 -25.72
CA ASP A 202 16.08 -12.61 -26.52
C ASP A 202 14.72 -13.01 -25.94
N VAL A 203 13.64 -12.78 -26.69
CA VAL A 203 12.27 -13.07 -26.23
C VAL A 203 11.92 -14.54 -26.45
N ILE A 204 11.58 -15.25 -25.36
CA ILE A 204 11.15 -16.65 -25.40
C ILE A 204 9.63 -16.72 -25.51
N ARG A 205 9.12 -17.14 -26.67
CA ARG A 205 7.68 -17.28 -26.91
C ARG A 205 7.12 -18.65 -26.50
N ASP A 206 7.84 -19.74 -26.80
CA ASP A 206 7.37 -21.11 -26.63
C ASP A 206 8.16 -21.92 -25.58
N GLN A 207 8.10 -21.48 -24.32
CA GLN A 207 8.64 -22.30 -23.22
C GLN A 207 7.67 -23.42 -22.86
N LYS A 208 8.07 -24.67 -23.10
CA LYS A 208 7.34 -25.84 -22.60
C LYS A 208 7.55 -25.95 -21.09
N LEU A 209 6.46 -25.86 -20.34
CA LEU A 209 6.47 -26.08 -18.90
C LEU A 209 6.40 -27.58 -18.57
N GLY A 210 6.98 -27.96 -17.43
CA GLY A 210 6.89 -29.33 -16.92
C GLY A 210 5.45 -29.72 -16.54
N ALA A 211 5.18 -31.01 -16.44
CA ALA A 211 3.89 -31.51 -15.95
C ALA A 211 3.60 -30.96 -14.54
N GLY A 212 2.39 -30.43 -14.33
CA GLY A 212 1.97 -29.84 -13.05
C GLY A 212 2.21 -28.33 -12.92
N ALA A 213 2.67 -27.67 -13.98
CA ALA A 213 2.85 -26.23 -14.03
C ALA A 213 1.55 -25.44 -13.84
N GLY A 214 1.64 -24.38 -13.03
CA GLY A 214 0.54 -23.47 -12.76
C GLY A 214 0.20 -22.51 -13.90
N VAL A 215 -0.62 -21.51 -13.58
CA VAL A 215 -1.11 -20.49 -14.53
C VAL A 215 0.01 -19.55 -14.94
N ARG A 216 0.09 -19.21 -16.24
CA ARG A 216 1.05 -18.23 -16.76
C ARG A 216 0.46 -16.82 -16.80
N SER A 217 1.34 -15.83 -16.64
CA SER A 217 0.98 -14.44 -16.89
C SER A 217 0.70 -14.18 -18.37
N ASN A 218 -0.39 -13.48 -18.67
CA ASN A 218 -0.66 -12.93 -20.00
C ASN A 218 -0.13 -11.50 -20.19
N LYS A 219 0.13 -10.77 -19.09
CA LYS A 219 0.63 -9.37 -19.12
C LYS A 219 2.13 -9.31 -19.39
N HIS A 220 2.86 -10.33 -18.94
CA HIS A 220 4.32 -10.34 -18.94
C HIS A 220 4.82 -11.19 -20.12
N THR A 221 6.04 -10.90 -20.57
CA THR A 221 6.69 -11.66 -21.65
C THR A 221 8.02 -12.15 -21.12
N LEU A 222 8.27 -13.45 -21.28
CA LEU A 222 9.53 -14.05 -20.84
C LEU A 222 10.65 -13.68 -21.83
N ALA A 223 11.77 -13.21 -21.31
CA ALA A 223 12.98 -12.96 -22.10
C ALA A 223 14.22 -13.49 -21.37
N GLU A 224 15.20 -13.96 -22.14
CA GLU A 224 16.58 -14.14 -21.73
C GLU A 224 17.32 -12.83 -21.98
N VAL A 225 18.08 -12.39 -20.99
CA VAL A 225 18.74 -11.09 -21.01
C VAL A 225 20.15 -11.24 -20.50
N TRP A 226 21.08 -10.65 -21.25
CA TRP A 226 22.46 -10.43 -20.81
C TRP A 226 22.57 -9.05 -20.22
N VAL A 227 22.94 -8.99 -18.94
CA VAL A 227 23.05 -7.73 -18.20
C VAL A 227 24.44 -7.53 -17.65
N GLN A 228 24.82 -6.28 -17.53
CA GLN A 228 26.08 -5.86 -16.92
C GLN A 228 25.80 -4.82 -15.85
N LYS A 229 26.50 -4.89 -14.72
CA LYS A 229 26.36 -3.89 -13.65
C LYS A 229 26.87 -2.54 -14.13
N THR A 230 26.13 -1.48 -13.83
CA THR A 230 26.54 -0.10 -14.19
C THR A 230 27.83 0.29 -13.48
N SER A 231 28.04 -0.16 -12.23
CA SER A 231 29.25 0.10 -11.45
C SER A 231 30.52 -0.58 -12.02
N GLU A 232 30.35 -1.65 -12.80
CA GLU A 232 31.43 -2.49 -13.33
C GLU A 232 31.48 -2.45 -14.86
N LEU A 233 31.09 -1.32 -15.47
CA LEU A 233 31.03 -1.18 -16.93
C LEU A 233 32.40 -1.42 -17.60
N ASN A 234 33.49 -1.19 -16.86
CA ASN A 234 34.86 -1.38 -17.34
C ASN A 234 35.31 -2.86 -17.36
N THR A 235 34.52 -3.78 -16.80
CA THR A 235 34.84 -5.20 -16.69
C THR A 235 34.00 -6.01 -17.68
N SER A 236 34.56 -7.04 -18.30
CA SER A 236 33.83 -7.90 -19.25
C SER A 236 32.89 -8.92 -18.59
N GLN A 237 32.52 -8.71 -17.32
CA GLN A 237 31.64 -9.63 -16.59
C GLN A 237 30.19 -9.34 -16.98
N GLN A 238 29.55 -10.32 -17.60
CA GLN A 238 28.14 -10.28 -17.95
C GLN A 238 27.41 -11.37 -17.20
N TYR A 239 26.20 -11.05 -16.76
CA TYR A 239 25.32 -11.97 -16.07
C TYR A 239 24.18 -12.36 -17.00
N HIS A 240 23.93 -13.66 -17.11
CA HIS A 240 22.80 -14.18 -17.84
C HIS A 240 21.61 -14.36 -16.89
N CYS A 241 20.46 -13.79 -17.23
CA CYS A 241 19.25 -13.94 -16.43
C CYS A 241 18.00 -14.12 -17.30
N ARG A 242 16.99 -14.77 -16.72
CA ARG A 242 15.64 -14.81 -17.29
C ARG A 242 14.76 -13.82 -16.55
N THR A 243 13.95 -13.08 -17.28
CA THR A 243 13.10 -12.03 -16.74
C THR A 243 11.69 -12.08 -17.30
N PHE A 244 10.74 -11.62 -16.49
CA PHE A 244 9.35 -11.40 -16.87
C PHE A 244 9.11 -10.04 -17.55
N LEU A 245 10.14 -9.18 -17.59
CA LEU A 245 10.09 -7.82 -18.13
C LEU A 245 10.33 -7.75 -19.65
N GLY A 246 10.29 -8.87 -20.38
CA GLY A 246 10.70 -8.94 -21.79
C GLY A 246 9.91 -8.08 -22.78
N HIS A 247 8.78 -7.49 -22.36
CA HIS A 247 7.99 -6.55 -23.18
C HIS A 247 8.36 -5.08 -22.94
N LEU A 248 9.11 -4.78 -21.87
CA LEU A 248 9.52 -3.42 -21.49
C LEU A 248 10.99 -3.14 -21.81
N LEU A 249 11.81 -4.19 -21.91
CA LEU A 249 13.25 -4.07 -22.03
C LEU A 249 13.68 -3.99 -23.49
N ASN A 250 14.51 -2.99 -23.78
CA ASN A 250 15.29 -2.84 -24.99
C ASN A 250 16.79 -2.82 -24.63
N ILE A 251 17.62 -3.05 -25.63
CA ILE A 251 19.08 -2.97 -25.49
C ILE A 251 19.49 -1.54 -25.11
N GLY A 252 20.36 -1.41 -24.11
CA GLY A 252 20.83 -0.13 -23.57
C GLY A 252 19.98 0.44 -22.43
N ASP A 253 18.86 -0.19 -22.08
CA ASP A 253 18.03 0.24 -20.96
C ASP A 253 18.70 -0.02 -19.61
N LEU A 254 18.38 0.84 -18.63
CA LEU A 254 18.73 0.66 -17.23
C LEU A 254 17.64 -0.15 -16.51
N VAL A 255 18.04 -1.16 -15.75
CA VAL A 255 17.15 -2.03 -14.98
C VAL A 255 17.66 -2.19 -13.56
N LEU A 256 16.73 -2.26 -12.61
CA LEU A 256 17.03 -2.54 -11.22
C LEU A 256 16.83 -4.03 -10.94
N GLY A 257 17.84 -4.64 -10.32
CA GLY A 257 17.82 -6.04 -9.96
C GLY A 257 18.57 -6.30 -8.66
N PHE A 258 18.39 -7.51 -8.14
CA PHE A 258 19.23 -8.03 -7.08
C PHE A 258 20.30 -8.94 -7.66
N ASP A 259 21.53 -8.70 -7.24
CA ASP A 259 22.64 -9.62 -7.44
C ASP A 259 22.68 -10.64 -6.30
N PHE A 260 22.40 -11.89 -6.62
CA PHE A 260 22.52 -13.02 -5.69
C PHE A 260 23.92 -13.65 -5.71
N ALA A 261 24.73 -13.41 -6.74
CA ALA A 261 26.07 -13.97 -6.82
C ALA A 261 27.01 -13.36 -5.77
N ASN A 262 26.89 -12.05 -5.53
CA ASN A 262 27.71 -11.34 -4.55
C ASN A 262 26.99 -11.04 -3.22
N SER A 263 25.68 -11.24 -3.13
CA SER A 263 24.91 -10.96 -1.91
C SER A 263 24.90 -12.15 -0.95
N ASN A 264 25.29 -11.91 0.30
CA ASN A 264 25.20 -12.91 1.36
C ASN A 264 23.82 -12.89 2.03
N VAL A 265 22.89 -13.67 1.48
CA VAL A 265 21.52 -13.79 2.00
C VAL A 265 21.43 -14.96 2.98
N ASN A 266 21.14 -14.64 4.24
CA ASN A 266 20.93 -15.66 5.26
C ASN A 266 19.44 -16.06 5.34
N ASP A 267 19.03 -17.00 4.49
CA ASP A 267 17.68 -17.59 4.51
C ASP A 267 17.73 -19.13 4.59
N GLU A 268 16.86 -19.72 5.41
CA GLU A 268 16.84 -21.16 5.64
C GLU A 268 16.50 -21.96 4.38
N TYR A 269 15.58 -21.44 3.56
CA TYR A 269 15.11 -22.14 2.36
C TYR A 269 16.11 -21.97 1.21
N LEU A 270 16.71 -20.79 1.08
CA LEU A 270 17.76 -20.55 0.09
C LEU A 270 18.99 -21.44 0.34
N ASN A 271 19.43 -21.57 1.60
CA ASN A 271 20.56 -22.42 1.99
C ASN A 271 20.33 -23.93 1.73
N LYS A 272 19.07 -24.36 1.70
CA LYS A 272 18.67 -25.75 1.41
C LYS A 272 18.47 -26.02 -0.08
N MET A 273 18.48 -24.99 -0.92
CA MET A 273 18.30 -25.12 -2.36
C MET A 273 19.59 -25.63 -3.03
N ASN A 274 19.44 -26.36 -4.14
CA ASN A 274 20.56 -26.65 -5.02
C ASN A 274 21.13 -25.35 -5.62
N PRO A 275 22.46 -25.15 -5.59
CA PRO A 275 23.09 -23.94 -6.12
C PRO A 275 22.76 -23.68 -7.59
N HIS A 276 22.59 -24.73 -8.41
CA HIS A 276 22.23 -24.60 -9.84
C HIS A 276 20.81 -24.06 -10.10
N HIS A 277 19.94 -24.03 -9.09
CA HIS A 277 18.59 -23.48 -9.21
C HIS A 277 18.47 -22.04 -8.70
N VAL A 278 19.51 -21.53 -8.02
CA VAL A 278 19.58 -20.14 -7.59
C VAL A 278 19.97 -19.29 -8.79
N PRO A 279 19.18 -18.26 -9.16
CA PRO A 279 19.57 -17.33 -10.22
C PRO A 279 20.70 -16.41 -9.72
N ASP A 280 21.67 -16.10 -10.58
CA ASP A 280 22.75 -15.16 -10.24
C ASP A 280 22.22 -13.73 -10.10
N VAL A 281 21.32 -13.31 -11.00
CA VAL A 281 20.69 -11.99 -11.00
C VAL A 281 19.19 -12.13 -11.22
N VAL A 282 18.40 -11.37 -10.45
CA VAL A 282 16.96 -11.25 -10.64
C VAL A 282 16.60 -9.80 -10.91
N LEU A 283 16.13 -9.53 -12.13
CA LEU A 283 15.63 -8.22 -12.55
C LEU A 283 14.20 -8.01 -12.04
N ILE A 284 13.91 -6.82 -11.54
CA ILE A 284 12.61 -6.53 -10.91
C ILE A 284 11.85 -5.43 -11.63
N LYS A 285 12.51 -4.30 -11.89
CA LYS A 285 11.87 -3.16 -12.56
C LYS A 285 12.85 -2.42 -13.46
N LYS A 286 12.32 -1.75 -14.48
CA LYS A 286 13.11 -0.86 -15.33
C LYS A 286 13.37 0.45 -14.58
N SER A 287 14.62 0.92 -14.58
CA SER A 287 14.97 2.23 -14.01
C SER A 287 14.73 3.30 -15.05
N TYR A 288 14.25 4.46 -14.60
CA TYR A 288 14.07 5.63 -15.45
C TYR A 288 14.57 6.86 -14.70
N ASP A 289 14.93 7.92 -15.44
CA ASP A 289 15.52 9.12 -14.85
C ASP A 289 14.55 9.85 -13.88
N ARG A 290 14.89 9.81 -12.59
CA ARG A 290 14.13 10.43 -11.48
C ARG A 290 13.95 11.93 -11.66
N ASN A 291 14.97 12.63 -12.17
CA ASN A 291 14.91 14.09 -12.31
C ASN A 291 13.94 14.51 -13.40
N LYS A 292 13.92 13.77 -14.52
CA LYS A 292 12.95 14.01 -15.60
C LYS A 292 11.52 13.72 -15.12
N ARG A 293 11.30 12.64 -14.37
CA ARG A 293 9.99 12.29 -13.78
C ARG A 293 9.48 13.37 -12.83
N ALA A 294 10.32 13.79 -11.87
CA ALA A 294 9.96 14.80 -10.89
C ALA A 294 9.56 16.15 -11.51
N LYS A 295 10.22 16.55 -12.60
CA LYS A 295 9.87 17.76 -13.38
C LYS A 295 8.55 17.64 -14.14
N ARG A 296 8.23 16.43 -14.63
CA ARG A 296 7.00 16.15 -15.39
C ARG A 296 5.78 15.95 -14.47
N ARG A 297 5.98 15.69 -13.17
CA ARG A 297 4.90 15.44 -12.21
C ARG A 297 4.07 16.71 -11.94
N ASN A 298 2.88 16.74 -12.52
CA ASN A 298 1.87 17.81 -12.40
C ASN A 298 0.67 17.41 -11.51
N TRP A 299 0.83 16.36 -10.70
CA TRP A 299 -0.19 15.81 -9.83
C TRP A 299 0.36 15.63 -8.40
N LYS A 300 -0.55 15.62 -7.44
CA LYS A 300 -0.29 15.43 -6.01
C LYS A 300 -1.30 14.46 -5.40
N LEU A 301 -0.90 13.82 -4.32
CA LEU A 301 -1.79 13.03 -3.47
C LEU A 301 -2.21 13.86 -2.26
N LYS A 302 -3.34 13.52 -1.68
CA LYS A 302 -3.73 14.04 -0.38
C LYS A 302 -3.08 13.18 0.70
N GLU A 303 -2.61 13.82 1.75
CA GLU A 303 -2.09 13.16 2.95
C GLU A 303 -3.14 13.23 4.05
N MET A 304 -3.23 12.21 4.90
CA MET A 304 -4.05 12.30 6.11
C MET A 304 -3.35 13.20 7.13
N GLU A 305 -4.13 14.01 7.85
CA GLU A 305 -3.63 14.72 9.03
C GLU A 305 -3.26 13.69 10.11
N ARG A 306 -1.99 13.68 10.50
CA ARG A 306 -1.44 12.80 11.53
C ARG A 306 -0.68 13.64 12.54
N ASP A 307 -0.81 13.27 13.81
CA ASP A 307 0.06 13.79 14.87
C ASP A 307 1.47 13.22 14.66
N ARG A 308 2.30 13.88 13.84
CA ARG A 308 3.66 13.42 13.48
C ARG A 308 4.74 14.29 14.10
N GLU A 309 5.70 13.65 14.78
CA GLU A 309 6.93 14.29 15.26
C GLU A 309 8.04 14.12 14.20
N GLY A 310 8.07 15.02 13.21
CA GLY A 310 9.17 15.13 12.22
C GLY A 310 9.13 14.15 11.03
N LEU A 311 9.69 14.59 9.90
CA LEU A 311 9.93 13.78 8.70
C LEU A 311 11.40 13.35 8.67
N ASP A 312 11.65 12.04 8.57
CA ASP A 312 12.99 11.51 8.34
C ASP A 312 13.29 11.51 6.83
N THR A 313 14.56 11.73 6.45
CA THR A 313 15.03 11.76 5.06
C THR A 313 14.78 10.44 4.31
N ASP A 314 14.68 9.32 5.03
CA ASP A 314 14.34 8.03 4.42
C ASP A 314 12.87 7.94 4.02
N ASP A 315 11.97 8.58 4.75
CA ASP A 315 10.54 8.58 4.43
C ASP A 315 10.28 9.34 3.12
N GLU A 316 11.03 10.41 2.85
CA GLU A 316 10.93 11.16 1.58
C GLU A 316 11.32 10.29 0.37
N ARG A 317 12.40 9.50 0.48
CA ARG A 317 12.82 8.57 -0.59
C ARG A 317 11.78 7.49 -0.83
N GLN A 318 11.28 6.86 0.24
CA GLN A 318 10.25 5.82 0.14
C GLN A 318 8.94 6.37 -0.45
N TYR A 319 8.60 7.61 -0.14
CA TYR A 319 7.45 8.28 -0.73
C TYR A 319 7.66 8.56 -2.22
N GLN A 320 8.84 9.04 -2.63
CA GLN A 320 9.16 9.20 -4.06
C GLN A 320 9.08 7.88 -4.84
N ASP A 321 9.65 6.80 -4.28
CA ASP A 321 9.57 5.47 -4.88
C ASP A 321 8.11 4.99 -5.01
N PHE A 322 7.24 5.34 -4.07
CA PHE A 322 5.81 5.06 -4.17
C PHE A 322 5.12 5.86 -5.29
N LEU A 323 5.47 7.14 -5.46
CA LEU A 323 4.93 7.95 -6.56
C LEU A 323 5.37 7.43 -7.93
N GLU A 324 6.59 6.91 -8.05
CA GLU A 324 7.07 6.23 -9.26
C GLU A 324 6.29 4.93 -9.53
N ASP A 325 6.01 4.13 -8.48
CA ASP A 325 5.20 2.92 -8.61
C ASP A 325 3.78 3.22 -9.14
N LEU A 326 3.22 4.38 -8.79
CA LEU A 326 1.92 4.82 -9.30
C LEU A 326 1.97 5.23 -10.77
N GLU A 327 3.07 5.85 -11.22
CA GLU A 327 3.24 6.18 -12.64
C GLU A 327 3.28 4.89 -13.48
N GLU A 328 3.95 3.85 -12.98
CA GLU A 328 4.19 2.59 -13.68
C GLU A 328 2.99 1.62 -13.69
N ASP A 329 2.25 1.48 -12.58
CA ASP A 329 1.19 0.47 -12.48
C ASP A 329 -0.24 1.06 -12.60
N GLU A 330 -0.86 0.83 -13.76
CA GLU A 330 -2.26 1.16 -14.01
C GLU A 330 -3.24 0.55 -13.01
N ALA A 331 -2.96 -0.65 -12.48
CA ALA A 331 -3.86 -1.31 -11.55
C ALA A 331 -3.87 -0.62 -10.18
N LEU A 332 -2.72 -0.11 -9.72
CA LEU A 332 -2.64 0.69 -8.50
C LEU A 332 -3.36 2.03 -8.69
N ARG A 333 -3.21 2.67 -9.86
CA ARG A 333 -3.85 3.96 -10.19
C ARG A 333 -5.37 3.92 -10.10
N LYS A 334 -6.02 2.87 -10.61
CA LYS A 334 -7.50 2.73 -10.56
C LYS A 334 -8.06 2.84 -9.13
N ASN A 335 -7.26 2.45 -8.14
CA ASN A 335 -7.69 2.41 -6.74
C ASN A 335 -7.37 3.69 -5.98
N ILE A 336 -6.69 4.67 -6.56
CA ILE A 336 -6.23 5.88 -5.89
C ILE A 336 -6.85 7.13 -6.52
N ASN A 337 -7.14 8.13 -5.70
CA ASN A 337 -7.61 9.43 -6.17
C ASN A 337 -6.38 10.32 -6.38
N ILE A 338 -6.15 10.74 -7.62
CA ILE A 338 -5.00 11.57 -8.01
C ILE A 338 -5.52 12.98 -8.23
N PHE A 339 -4.87 13.99 -7.64
CA PHE A 339 -5.29 15.38 -7.76
C PHE A 339 -4.32 16.16 -8.64
N ARG A 340 -4.84 17.06 -9.46
CA ARG A 340 -4.00 17.97 -10.25
C ARG A 340 -3.32 18.99 -9.32
N ASP A 341 -2.04 19.22 -9.52
CA ASP A 341 -1.30 20.28 -8.84
C ASP A 341 -1.38 21.56 -9.67
N THR A 342 -2.19 22.53 -9.21
CA THR A 342 -2.37 23.83 -9.89
C THR A 342 -1.15 24.75 -9.77
N SER A 343 -0.23 24.45 -8.84
CA SER A 343 0.98 25.26 -8.63
C SER A 343 2.08 24.98 -9.64
N LYS A 344 2.04 23.81 -10.31
CA LYS A 344 3.05 23.38 -11.28
C LYS A 344 2.51 23.49 -12.70
N ILE A 345 3.15 24.34 -13.50
CA ILE A 345 2.91 24.44 -14.93
C ILE A 345 3.61 23.23 -15.59
N PRO A 346 2.92 22.40 -16.39
CA PRO A 346 3.56 21.28 -17.06
C PRO A 346 4.64 21.78 -18.02
N VAL A 347 5.88 21.40 -17.77
CA VAL A 347 6.99 21.64 -18.70
C VAL A 347 6.92 20.54 -19.75
N GLU A 348 6.33 20.84 -20.91
CA GLU A 348 6.49 20.00 -22.09
C GLU A 348 7.91 20.18 -22.62
N SER A 349 8.78 19.23 -22.32
CA SER A 349 10.08 19.14 -22.97
C SER A 349 9.88 18.47 -24.34
N ASP A 350 10.00 19.24 -25.42
CA ASP A 350 9.97 18.82 -26.84
C ASP A 350 11.13 17.88 -27.26
N THR A 351 11.95 17.42 -26.31
CA THR A 351 13.02 16.45 -26.58
C THR A 351 12.58 15.05 -26.18
N ASP A 352 12.49 14.20 -27.20
CA ASP A 352 12.13 12.79 -27.18
C ASP A 352 12.75 12.01 -26.01
N ASP A 353 11.88 11.32 -25.27
CA ASP A 353 12.20 10.07 -24.57
C ASP A 353 10.86 9.33 -24.39
N GLU A 354 10.43 8.70 -25.49
CA GLU A 354 9.30 7.77 -25.59
C GLU A 354 9.53 6.57 -24.64
N GLY A 355 8.66 6.38 -23.65
CA GLY A 355 8.59 5.10 -22.94
C GLY A 355 8.56 5.16 -21.42
N ALA A 356 8.76 6.33 -20.80
CA ALA A 356 8.46 6.50 -19.38
C ALA A 356 6.93 6.61 -19.18
N PRO A 357 6.30 5.72 -18.40
CA PRO A 357 4.86 5.74 -18.21
C PRO A 357 4.41 7.03 -17.52
N ARG A 358 3.28 7.58 -17.97
CA ARG A 358 2.70 8.84 -17.46
C ARG A 358 1.26 8.62 -17.02
N ILE A 359 0.84 9.38 -16.02
CA ILE A 359 -0.56 9.43 -15.59
C ILE A 359 -1.32 10.34 -16.56
N SER A 360 -2.43 9.84 -17.11
CA SER A 360 -3.22 10.60 -18.07
C SER A 360 -3.94 11.76 -17.38
N LEU A 361 -4.13 12.88 -18.08
CA LEU A 361 -4.88 14.04 -17.54
C LEU A 361 -6.34 13.68 -17.20
N MET A 362 -6.91 12.67 -17.89
CA MET A 362 -8.28 12.20 -17.66
C MET A 362 -8.45 11.50 -16.30
N GLU A 363 -7.37 10.96 -15.74
CA GLU A 363 -7.36 10.30 -14.42
C GLU A 363 -7.22 11.30 -13.26
N MET A 364 -6.91 12.57 -13.54
CA MET A 364 -6.69 13.58 -12.52
C MET A 364 -8.00 14.24 -12.11
N LEU A 365 -8.26 14.28 -10.82
CA LEU A 365 -9.35 15.02 -10.20
C LEU A 365 -8.93 16.48 -9.95
N GLU A 366 -9.85 17.40 -10.13
CA GLU A 366 -9.69 18.77 -9.65
C GLU A 366 -9.92 18.82 -8.15
N ASP A 367 -9.02 19.48 -7.43
CA ASP A 367 -9.15 19.68 -6.00
C ASP A 367 -10.22 20.76 -5.74
N LEU A 368 -11.47 20.33 -5.58
CA LEU A 368 -12.56 21.20 -5.15
C LEU A 368 -12.37 21.57 -3.67
N SER A 369 -11.56 22.60 -3.43
CA SER A 369 -11.60 23.37 -2.19
C SER A 369 -12.76 24.34 -2.30
N ILE A 370 -13.94 23.92 -1.85
CA ILE A 370 -15.01 24.87 -1.53
C ILE A 370 -14.55 25.52 -0.23
N THR A 371 -13.75 26.58 -0.32
CA THR A 371 -13.76 27.58 0.74
C THR A 371 -15.19 28.08 0.79
N ASP A 372 -15.89 27.82 1.90
CA ASP A 372 -17.21 28.35 2.17
C ASP A 372 -17.20 29.86 1.91
N ALA A 373 -17.68 30.25 0.73
CA ALA A 373 -17.98 31.63 0.38
C ALA A 373 -19.30 32.04 1.04
N THR A 374 -19.47 31.68 2.31
CA THR A 374 -20.57 32.17 3.14
C THR A 374 -20.14 33.49 3.78
N GLY A 375 -20.42 34.58 3.06
CA GLY A 375 -21.00 35.77 3.68
C GLY A 375 -20.09 36.87 4.26
N GLY A 376 -18.91 37.13 3.69
CA GLY A 376 -18.06 38.26 4.11
C GLY A 376 -18.19 39.55 3.27
N GLU A 377 -18.35 39.44 1.96
CA GLU A 377 -18.15 40.59 1.05
C GLU A 377 -19.42 41.41 0.74
N GLY A 378 -20.54 41.10 1.39
CA GLY A 378 -21.80 41.84 1.21
C GLY A 378 -22.06 42.95 2.24
N ALA A 379 -21.21 43.10 3.27
CA ALA A 379 -21.44 44.03 4.37
C ALA A 379 -20.86 45.44 4.15
N ASP A 380 -19.90 45.61 3.23
CA ASP A 380 -19.23 46.90 2.97
C ASP A 380 -19.94 47.79 1.93
N MET A 381 -21.09 47.38 1.41
CA MET A 381 -21.83 48.12 0.38
C MET A 381 -23.14 48.77 0.89
N MET A 382 -23.33 48.88 2.21
CA MET A 382 -24.48 49.57 2.83
C MET A 382 -24.09 50.66 3.83
N MET A 383 -22.87 51.18 3.76
CA MET A 383 -22.43 52.37 4.50
C MET A 383 -21.76 53.33 3.54
N ASP A 384 -22.56 53.98 2.70
CA ASP A 384 -22.29 55.33 2.14
C ASP A 384 -23.61 55.98 1.70
#